data_AF-A0A2G6LBD3-F1
#
_entry.id   AF-A0A2G6LBD3-F1
#
_cell.length_a   1.000
_cell.length_b   1.000
_cell.length_c   1.000
_cell.angle_alpha   90.00
_cell.angle_beta   90.00
_cell.angle_gamma   90.00
#
_symmetry.space_group_name_H-M   'P 1'
#
loop_
_entity.id
_entity.type
_entity.pdbx_description
1 polymer ?
#
loop_
_entity_poly.entity_id
_entity_poly.type
_entity_poly.pdbx_seq_one_letter_code
_entity_poly.pdbx_strand_id
1 'polypeptide(L)'
;MNVNLNKLQKVTTVALFATALAYVPCASAQELYWRGYIASNGKNVGPIVLQRGATYSIRVSGSFYMGRWYQNGRSILNDACYEFNAHNQPTPITVLQNSLGINYCSQYSSKHNYRSAPFVSDGRPLWFRIVDTDYRDNRGGLNASVFLHQAAGANDNQGSQSLDLLGVPLTN
;
A
#
# COMPACT_ATOMS: atom_id res chain seq x y z
N MET A 1 45.36 5.06 -68.96
CA MET A 1 46.26 5.92 -68.16
C MET A 1 45.70 5.97 -66.74
N ASN A 2 46.45 5.42 -65.79
CA ASN A 2 46.11 5.37 -64.38
C ASN A 2 46.23 6.77 -63.76
N VAL A 3 45.21 7.20 -63.02
CA VAL A 3 45.36 8.21 -61.98
C VAL A 3 45.02 7.54 -60.66
N ASN A 4 46.07 7.26 -59.92
CA ASN A 4 46.05 6.81 -58.53
C ASN A 4 46.40 8.06 -57.71
N LEU A 5 45.69 8.35 -56.61
CA LEU A 5 46.28 8.80 -55.35
C LEU A 5 45.18 9.18 -54.35
N ASN A 6 44.90 8.21 -53.49
CA ASN A 6 44.83 8.35 -52.03
C ASN A 6 45.10 9.76 -51.49
N LYS A 7 44.06 10.35 -50.87
CA LYS A 7 44.09 11.11 -49.61
C LYS A 7 42.77 11.85 -49.52
N LEU A 8 41.88 11.45 -48.61
CA LEU A 8 41.09 12.42 -47.86
C LEU A 8 40.60 11.77 -46.55
N GLN A 9 41.23 12.23 -45.46
CA GLN A 9 40.64 12.55 -44.15
C GLN A 9 39.79 11.44 -43.48
N LYS A 10 40.31 10.67 -42.52
CA LYS A 10 40.50 11.01 -41.08
C LYS A 10 39.40 11.92 -40.53
N VAL A 11 38.97 11.64 -39.28
CA VAL A 11 38.12 12.48 -38.38
C VAL A 11 36.62 12.16 -38.58
N THR A 12 35.80 11.60 -37.67
CA THR A 12 35.88 11.37 -36.21
C THR A 12 34.81 10.35 -35.82
N THR A 13 35.20 9.37 -35.01
CA THR A 13 34.29 8.56 -34.20
C THR A 13 33.71 9.44 -33.10
N VAL A 14 32.46 9.91 -33.23
CA VAL A 14 31.73 10.51 -32.10
C VAL A 14 30.84 9.43 -31.51
N ALA A 15 31.33 8.80 -30.45
CA ALA A 15 30.54 7.96 -29.57
C ALA A 15 29.52 8.85 -28.85
N LEU A 16 28.26 8.82 -29.30
CA LEU A 16 27.13 9.36 -28.56
C LEU A 16 26.81 8.42 -27.39
N PHE A 17 27.59 8.52 -26.32
CA PHE A 17 27.15 8.08 -25.00
C PHE A 17 26.14 9.10 -24.49
N ALA A 18 24.90 9.00 -24.96
CA ALA A 18 23.78 9.65 -24.31
C ALA A 18 23.60 8.97 -22.95
N THR A 19 24.11 9.64 -21.90
CA THR A 19 23.79 9.35 -20.51
C THR A 19 22.28 9.51 -20.32
N ALA A 20 21.55 8.42 -20.53
CA ALA A 20 20.21 8.28 -19.98
C ALA A 20 20.37 8.26 -18.45
N LEU A 21 20.27 9.44 -17.85
CA LEU A 21 19.88 9.57 -16.44
C LEU A 21 18.53 8.87 -16.32
N ALA A 22 18.60 7.59 -15.95
CA ALA A 22 17.44 6.81 -15.59
C ALA A 22 16.76 7.60 -14.47
N TYR A 23 15.60 8.16 -14.79
CA TYR A 23 14.62 8.57 -13.80
C TYR A 23 14.29 7.28 -13.03
N VAL A 24 15.01 7.02 -11.95
CA VAL A 24 14.65 5.97 -11.01
C VAL A 24 13.47 6.56 -10.26
N PRO A 25 12.21 6.16 -10.53
CA PRO A 25 11.12 6.58 -9.67
C PRO A 25 11.51 6.16 -8.26
N CYS A 26 11.69 7.14 -7.38
CA CYS A 26 12.01 6.90 -5.99
C CYS A 26 10.85 6.08 -5.43
N ALA A 27 11.04 4.76 -5.33
CA ALA A 27 10.02 3.88 -4.81
C ALA A 27 9.89 4.23 -3.32
N SER A 28 8.78 4.90 -2.96
CA SER A 28 8.44 5.07 -1.55
C SER A 28 8.30 3.68 -0.95
N ALA A 29 9.23 3.34 -0.06
CA ALA A 29 9.25 2.06 0.61
C ALA A 29 8.00 1.95 1.48
N GLN A 30 7.19 0.93 1.23
CA GLN A 30 6.01 0.64 2.04
C GLN A 30 6.40 -0.35 3.12
N GLU A 31 6.20 0.05 4.36
CA GLU A 31 6.43 -0.78 5.54
C GLU A 31 5.10 -1.27 6.09
N LEU A 32 5.01 -2.55 6.45
CA LEU A 32 3.83 -3.08 7.13
C LEU A 32 3.76 -2.48 8.54
N TYR A 33 2.82 -1.56 8.75
CA TYR A 33 2.63 -0.87 10.03
C TYR A 33 1.77 -1.68 10.99
N TRP A 34 0.68 -2.28 10.48
CA TRP A 34 -0.25 -3.05 11.28
C TRP A 34 -0.95 -4.12 10.44
N ARG A 35 -1.33 -5.23 11.08
CA ARG A 35 -2.19 -6.26 10.49
C ARG A 35 -3.16 -6.81 11.52
N GLY A 36 -4.39 -7.11 11.10
CA GLY A 36 -5.36 -7.78 11.95
C GLY A 36 -6.48 -8.46 11.18
N TYR A 37 -7.17 -9.36 11.90
CA TYR A 37 -8.33 -10.09 11.41
C TYR A 37 -9.62 -9.43 11.92
N ILE A 38 -10.53 -9.15 10.99
CA ILE A 38 -11.81 -8.49 11.23
C ILE A 38 -12.90 -9.55 11.10
N ALA A 39 -13.34 -10.08 12.24
CA ALA A 39 -14.42 -11.06 12.28
C ALA A 39 -15.74 -10.41 11.85
N SER A 40 -16.58 -11.19 11.17
CA SER A 40 -17.92 -10.79 10.73
C SER A 40 -18.96 -10.74 11.86
N ASN A 41 -18.55 -10.43 13.10
CA ASN A 41 -19.39 -10.44 14.31
C ASN A 41 -19.74 -9.05 14.85
N GLY A 42 -19.46 -8.00 14.08
CA GLY A 42 -19.78 -6.62 14.44
C GLY A 42 -18.88 -5.98 15.49
N LYS A 43 -17.82 -6.65 15.94
CA LYS A 43 -16.85 -6.02 16.86
C LYS A 43 -15.88 -5.11 16.10
N ASN A 44 -15.49 -4.03 16.75
CA ASN A 44 -14.42 -3.17 16.27
C ASN A 44 -13.07 -3.88 16.45
N VAL A 45 -12.18 -3.72 15.46
CA VAL A 45 -10.78 -4.14 15.52
C VAL A 45 -9.91 -2.90 15.48
N GLY A 46 -9.15 -2.69 16.55
CA GLY A 46 -8.43 -1.45 16.87
C GLY A 46 -8.50 -1.15 18.37
N PRO A 47 -8.14 0.07 18.82
CA PRO A 47 -7.67 1.20 18.01
C PRO A 47 -6.26 0.99 17.47
N ILE A 48 -6.01 1.46 16.26
CA ILE A 48 -4.69 1.54 15.63
C ILE A 48 -4.28 3.01 15.70
N VAL A 49 -3.28 3.31 16.50
CA VAL A 49 -2.77 4.68 16.65
C VAL A 49 -1.94 5.01 15.41
N LEU A 50 -2.33 6.01 14.64
CA LEU A 50 -1.58 6.47 13.46
C LEU A 50 -0.82 7.75 13.81
N GLN A 51 0.41 7.88 13.33
CA GLN A 51 1.18 9.11 13.53
C GLN A 51 0.60 10.25 12.68
N ARG A 52 0.32 11.39 13.30
CA ARG A 52 -0.13 12.59 12.58
C ARG A 52 0.93 13.02 11.55
N GLY A 53 0.49 13.31 10.33
CA GLY A 53 1.36 13.75 9.23
C GLY A 53 2.02 12.62 8.45
N ALA A 54 2.01 11.38 8.96
CA ALA A 54 2.51 10.23 8.22
C ALA A 54 1.51 9.77 7.15
N THR A 55 2.02 9.22 6.05
CA THR A 55 1.20 8.72 4.93
C THR A 55 1.01 7.22 5.05
N TYR A 56 -0.23 6.75 4.95
CA TYR A 56 -0.59 5.35 5.06
C TYR A 56 -1.40 4.87 3.85
N SER A 57 -1.44 3.56 3.61
CA SER A 57 -2.52 2.94 2.82
C SER A 57 -2.99 1.64 3.45
N ILE A 58 -4.21 1.24 3.12
CA ILE A 58 -4.84 0.03 3.65
C ILE A 58 -4.97 -0.98 2.53
N ARG A 59 -4.67 -2.24 2.83
CA ARG A 59 -5.02 -3.41 2.04
C ARG A 59 -5.98 -4.28 2.82
N VAL A 60 -7.04 -4.73 2.17
CA VAL A 60 -8.03 -5.67 2.72
C VAL A 60 -8.06 -6.90 1.83
N SER A 61 -8.04 -8.08 2.43
CA SER A 61 -8.14 -9.34 1.69
C SER A 61 -8.95 -10.41 2.39
N GLY A 62 -9.53 -11.31 1.62
CA GLY A 62 -10.24 -12.48 2.11
C GLY A 62 -11.72 -12.44 1.77
N SER A 63 -12.49 -13.29 2.44
CA SER A 63 -13.92 -13.43 2.23
C SER A 63 -14.61 -13.86 3.51
N PHE A 64 -15.90 -13.56 3.59
CA PHE A 64 -16.73 -13.95 4.70
C PHE A 64 -18.16 -14.17 4.24
N TYR A 65 -18.91 -14.91 5.03
CA TYR A 65 -20.30 -15.25 4.80
C TYR A 65 -21.17 -14.38 5.71
N MET A 66 -22.09 -13.63 5.12
CA MET A 66 -23.03 -12.73 5.80
C MET A 66 -24.40 -13.36 6.05
N GLY A 67 -24.46 -14.69 6.14
CA GLY A 67 -25.71 -15.33 6.51
C GLY A 67 -26.84 -15.10 5.52
N ARG A 68 -28.05 -15.04 6.06
CA ARG A 68 -29.27 -14.63 5.38
C ARG A 68 -29.50 -13.14 5.59
N TRP A 69 -29.51 -12.39 4.48
CA TRP A 69 -29.88 -10.98 4.52
C TRP A 69 -31.35 -10.81 4.86
N TYR A 70 -31.67 -9.80 5.66
CA TYR A 70 -33.05 -9.38 5.91
C TYR A 70 -33.24 -7.93 5.49
N GLN A 71 -34.20 -7.68 4.61
CA GLN A 71 -34.62 -6.33 4.26
C GLN A 71 -36.12 -6.21 4.51
N ASN A 72 -36.53 -5.17 5.24
CA ASN A 72 -37.94 -4.90 5.57
C ASN A 72 -38.67 -6.13 6.16
N GLY A 73 -38.00 -6.89 7.02
CA GLY A 73 -38.59 -8.07 7.69
C GLY A 73 -38.71 -9.34 6.85
N ARG A 74 -38.18 -9.36 5.61
CA ARG A 74 -38.13 -10.57 4.76
C ARG A 74 -36.70 -11.03 4.57
N SER A 75 -36.49 -12.35 4.65
CA SER A 75 -35.21 -12.96 4.30
C SER A 75 -35.02 -12.87 2.79
N ILE A 76 -33.95 -12.20 2.37
CA ILE A 76 -33.44 -12.23 1.00
C ILE A 76 -32.50 -13.44 0.93
N LEU A 77 -32.99 -14.53 0.36
CA LEU A 77 -32.17 -15.68 -0.02
C LEU A 77 -31.35 -15.30 -1.26
N ASN A 78 -30.19 -14.66 -1.04
CA ASN A 78 -29.01 -14.60 -1.90
C ASN A 78 -28.25 -13.31 -1.57
N ASP A 79 -27.08 -13.43 -0.97
CA ASP A 79 -25.85 -13.57 -1.75
C ASP A 79 -24.72 -13.81 -0.75
N ALA A 80 -24.30 -15.06 -0.61
CA ALA A 80 -23.11 -15.43 0.18
C ALA A 80 -21.84 -14.69 -0.31
N CYS A 81 -21.96 -14.02 -1.46
CA CYS A 81 -20.92 -13.44 -2.27
C CYS A 81 -21.27 -12.01 -2.74
N TYR A 82 -22.06 -11.22 -1.99
CA TYR A 82 -22.51 -9.88 -2.42
C TYR A 82 -21.36 -8.94 -2.89
N GLU A 83 -20.10 -9.24 -2.54
CA GLU A 83 -18.91 -8.49 -2.99
C GLU A 83 -17.99 -9.25 -3.97
N PHE A 84 -18.37 -10.45 -4.43
CA PHE A 84 -17.55 -11.33 -5.27
C PHE A 84 -18.08 -11.58 -6.69
N ASN A 85 -19.24 -11.04 -7.04
CA ASN A 85 -19.66 -10.98 -8.42
C ASN A 85 -18.71 -10.05 -9.20
N ALA A 86 -18.18 -10.54 -10.32
CA ALA A 86 -17.27 -9.76 -11.16
C ALA A 86 -17.97 -8.48 -11.63
N HIS A 87 -17.37 -7.34 -11.35
CA HIS A 87 -17.86 -6.03 -11.76
C HIS A 87 -16.78 -5.33 -12.60
N ASN A 88 -17.21 -4.63 -13.66
CA ASN A 88 -16.32 -3.99 -14.63
C ASN A 88 -15.73 -2.65 -14.15
N GLN A 89 -16.20 -2.11 -13.02
CA GLN A 89 -15.75 -0.85 -12.43
C GLN A 89 -15.35 -1.04 -10.97
N PRO A 90 -14.43 -0.25 -10.40
CA PRO A 90 -14.13 -0.31 -8.98
C PRO A 90 -15.38 -0.07 -8.11
N THR A 91 -15.70 -1.00 -7.21
CA THR A 91 -16.88 -0.92 -6.33
C THR A 91 -16.41 -0.86 -4.87
N PRO A 92 -16.99 0.02 -4.03
CA PRO A 92 -16.66 0.07 -2.61
C PRO A 92 -17.16 -1.17 -1.86
N ILE A 93 -16.39 -1.61 -0.85
CA ILE A 93 -16.81 -2.64 0.12
C ILE A 93 -17.74 -1.97 1.15
N THR A 94 -19.05 -1.97 0.88
CA THR A 94 -20.02 -1.18 1.66
C THR A 94 -20.19 -1.66 3.10
N VAL A 95 -19.94 -2.94 3.36
CA VAL A 95 -20.12 -3.58 4.66
C VAL A 95 -18.89 -3.43 5.56
N LEU A 96 -17.72 -3.10 5.00
CA LEU A 96 -16.52 -2.83 5.78
C LEU A 96 -16.39 -1.34 6.09
N GLN A 97 -16.56 -0.99 7.35
CA GLN A 97 -16.41 0.37 7.84
C GLN A 97 -15.07 0.59 8.52
N ASN A 98 -14.63 1.85 8.49
CA ASN A 98 -13.52 2.34 9.29
C ASN A 98 -13.80 3.73 9.86
N SER A 99 -13.14 4.05 10.98
CA SER A 99 -13.32 5.32 11.70
C SER A 99 -12.95 6.57 10.92
N LEU A 100 -12.13 6.44 9.88
CA LEU A 100 -11.59 7.57 9.13
C LEU A 100 -12.35 7.80 7.81
N GLY A 101 -13.38 6.99 7.52
CA GLY A 101 -14.14 7.10 6.26
C GLY A 101 -13.33 6.80 5.01
N ILE A 102 -12.22 6.06 5.14
CA ILE A 102 -11.34 5.72 4.02
C ILE A 102 -12.07 4.75 3.10
N ASN A 103 -12.18 5.09 1.82
CA ASN A 103 -12.82 4.22 0.84
C ASN A 103 -11.84 3.16 0.29
N TYR A 104 -12.34 1.95 0.07
CA TYR A 104 -11.62 0.85 -0.55
C TYR A 104 -12.17 0.67 -1.97
N CYS A 105 -11.60 1.38 -2.94
CA CYS A 105 -11.97 1.25 -4.34
C CYS A 105 -10.84 0.57 -5.10
N SER A 106 -11.08 -0.63 -5.60
CA SER A 106 -10.21 -1.28 -6.58
C SER A 106 -11.03 -1.97 -7.65
N GLN A 107 -10.44 -2.16 -8.83
CA GLN A 107 -11.00 -3.06 -9.82
C GLN A 107 -11.23 -4.44 -9.19
N TYR A 108 -12.27 -5.14 -9.65
CA TYR A 108 -12.53 -6.51 -9.21
C TYR A 108 -11.28 -7.37 -9.36
N SER A 109 -10.96 -8.11 -8.30
CA SER A 109 -9.91 -9.12 -8.32
C SER A 109 -10.48 -10.42 -7.77
N SER A 110 -10.31 -11.51 -8.51
CA SER A 110 -10.66 -12.86 -8.02
C SER A 110 -9.87 -13.28 -6.78
N LYS A 111 -8.79 -12.55 -6.45
CA LYS A 111 -8.04 -12.73 -5.19
C LYS A 111 -8.62 -11.94 -4.02
N HIS A 112 -9.73 -11.21 -4.24
CA HIS A 112 -10.45 -10.41 -3.25
C HIS A 112 -9.50 -9.50 -2.46
N ASN A 113 -8.68 -8.75 -3.18
CA ASN A 113 -7.66 -7.87 -2.63
C ASN A 113 -7.98 -6.43 -2.99
N TYR A 114 -8.36 -5.64 -1.99
CA TYR A 114 -8.81 -4.27 -2.14
C TYR A 114 -7.81 -3.34 -1.47
N ARG A 115 -7.59 -2.19 -2.09
CA ARG A 115 -6.59 -1.22 -1.63
C ARG A 115 -7.18 0.18 -1.60
N SER A 116 -6.88 0.93 -0.54
CA SER A 116 -7.15 2.37 -0.51
C SER A 116 -6.10 3.14 -1.32
N ALA A 117 -6.45 4.36 -1.73
CA ALA A 117 -5.44 5.36 -2.05
C ALA A 117 -4.57 5.66 -0.79
N PRO A 118 -3.32 6.13 -0.96
CA PRO A 118 -2.57 6.69 0.15
C PRO A 118 -3.31 7.87 0.78
N PHE A 119 -3.25 8.00 2.11
CA PHE A 119 -3.85 9.09 2.86
C PHE A 119 -2.90 9.57 3.95
N VAL A 120 -2.95 10.87 4.26
CA VAL A 120 -2.19 11.47 5.36
C VAL A 120 -3.01 11.38 6.64
N SER A 121 -2.43 10.83 7.69
CA SER A 121 -3.09 10.68 8.99
C SER A 121 -3.20 12.03 9.71
N ASP A 122 -4.38 12.31 10.29
CA ASP A 122 -4.61 13.45 11.19
C ASP A 122 -4.31 13.12 12.67
N GLY A 123 -3.88 11.89 12.95
CA GLY A 123 -3.59 11.36 14.28
C GLY A 123 -4.78 10.70 14.99
N ARG A 124 -5.97 10.67 14.39
CA ARG A 124 -7.11 9.94 14.96
C ARG A 124 -6.89 8.42 14.87
N PRO A 125 -7.37 7.64 15.85
CA PRO A 125 -7.22 6.20 15.82
C PRO A 125 -8.05 5.58 14.70
N LEU A 126 -7.45 4.64 13.98
CA LEU A 126 -8.12 3.81 12.99
C LEU A 126 -8.75 2.59 13.68
N TRP A 127 -10.00 2.27 13.36
CA TRP A 127 -10.60 0.97 13.65
C TRP A 127 -11.31 0.44 12.42
N PHE A 128 -11.53 -0.87 12.39
CA PHE A 128 -12.30 -1.56 11.35
C PHE A 128 -13.48 -2.33 11.93
N ARG A 129 -14.57 -2.44 11.19
CA ARG A 129 -15.74 -3.26 11.55
C ARG A 129 -16.48 -3.73 10.31
N ILE A 130 -16.94 -4.99 10.34
CA ILE A 130 -17.93 -5.49 9.38
C ILE A 130 -19.35 -5.19 9.93
N VAL A 131 -20.17 -4.52 9.13
CA VAL A 131 -21.53 -4.13 9.47
C VAL A 131 -22.54 -5.07 8.82
N ASP A 132 -23.45 -5.56 9.65
CA ASP A 132 -24.57 -6.41 9.26
C ASP A 132 -25.80 -6.03 10.10
N THR A 133 -26.98 -6.30 9.55
CA THR A 133 -28.27 -6.22 10.25
C THR A 133 -28.52 -7.42 11.17
N ASP A 134 -27.98 -8.59 10.86
CA ASP A 134 -28.05 -9.80 11.71
C ASP A 134 -26.70 -10.54 11.69
N TYR A 135 -26.07 -10.67 12.85
CA TYR A 135 -24.74 -11.30 12.95
C TYR A 135 -24.79 -12.80 13.28
N ARG A 136 -25.98 -13.38 13.53
CA ARG A 136 -26.12 -14.71 14.15
C ARG A 136 -25.64 -15.85 13.25
N ASP A 137 -25.72 -15.70 11.94
CA ASP A 137 -25.30 -16.71 10.97
C ASP A 137 -24.07 -16.30 10.15
N ASN A 138 -23.38 -15.24 10.58
CA ASN A 138 -22.14 -14.80 9.96
C ASN A 138 -20.98 -15.75 10.25
N ARG A 139 -20.12 -15.97 9.25
CA ARG A 139 -18.92 -16.81 9.37
C ARG A 139 -17.74 -16.20 8.63
N GLY A 140 -16.56 -16.34 9.20
CA GLY A 140 -15.32 -15.82 8.61
C GLY A 140 -15.13 -14.32 8.84
N GLY A 141 -14.31 -13.70 8.00
CA GLY A 141 -13.89 -12.32 8.19
C GLY A 141 -12.85 -11.88 7.16
N LEU A 142 -12.39 -10.64 7.31
CA LEU A 142 -11.42 -10.02 6.41
C LEU A 142 -10.08 -9.82 7.11
N ASN A 143 -8.98 -9.90 6.37
CA ASN A 143 -7.67 -9.50 6.84
C ASN A 143 -7.39 -8.08 6.37
N ALA A 144 -7.10 -7.18 7.30
CA ALA A 144 -6.64 -5.83 6.99
C ALA A 144 -5.15 -5.70 7.29
N SER A 145 -4.44 -4.99 6.42
CA SER A 145 -3.05 -4.59 6.60
C SER A 145 -2.93 -3.09 6.33
N VAL A 146 -2.32 -2.36 7.26
CA VAL A 146 -2.00 -0.93 7.13
C VAL A 146 -0.53 -0.82 6.78
N PHE A 147 -0.20 -0.07 5.74
CA PHE A 147 1.16 0.19 5.31
C PHE A 147 1.52 1.65 5.54
N LEU A 148 2.65 1.91 6.18
CA LEU A 148 3.28 3.22 6.25
C LEU A 148 4.09 3.45 4.97
N HIS A 149 3.94 4.62 4.36
CA HIS A 149 4.75 5.04 3.22
C HIS A 149 5.86 5.92 3.77
N GLN A 150 7.08 5.41 3.74
CA GLN A 150 8.27 6.18 4.08
C GLN A 150 8.36 7.33 3.08
N ALA A 151 8.48 8.57 3.57
CA ALA A 151 8.86 9.68 2.69
C ALA A 151 10.17 9.28 2.00
N ALA A 152 10.30 9.56 0.70
CA ALA A 152 11.59 9.46 0.04
C ALA A 152 12.58 10.28 0.87
N GLY A 153 13.52 9.60 1.51
CA GLY A 153 14.43 10.24 2.44
C GLY A 153 15.10 11.42 1.73
N ALA A 154 14.92 12.62 2.27
CA ALA A 154 16.04 13.54 2.26
C ALA A 154 17.19 12.76 2.91
N ASN A 155 18.31 12.59 2.21
CA ASN A 155 19.50 11.96 2.77
C ASN A 155 19.72 12.53 4.17
N ASP A 156 19.48 11.73 5.21
CA ASP A 156 20.00 12.00 6.52
C ASP A 156 21.52 11.80 6.40
N ASN A 157 22.18 12.85 5.94
CA ASN A 157 23.60 13.12 6.21
C ASN A 157 23.75 13.39 7.72
N GLN A 158 23.32 12.45 8.56
CA GLN A 158 23.88 12.33 9.89
C GLN A 158 25.09 11.45 9.73
N GLY A 159 26.22 12.15 9.52
CA GLY A 159 27.53 11.56 9.37
C GLY A 159 27.74 10.47 10.43
N SER A 160 28.10 9.29 9.94
CA SER A 160 29.02 8.43 10.67
C SER A 160 30.27 9.27 10.93
N GLN A 161 30.29 10.02 12.02
CA GLN A 161 31.54 10.40 12.63
C GLN A 161 32.13 9.09 13.14
N SER A 162 33.06 8.59 12.34
CA SER A 162 34.14 7.71 12.75
C SER A 162 34.55 8.06 14.17
N LEU A 163 34.37 7.10 15.07
CA LEU A 163 34.92 7.13 16.42
C LEU A 163 36.44 6.89 16.30
N ASP A 164 37.14 7.88 15.76
CA ASP A 164 38.61 7.98 15.76
C ASP A 164 38.99 9.00 16.84
N LEU A 165 39.08 8.53 18.09
CA LEU A 165 39.77 9.17 19.21
C LEU A 165 39.70 8.14 20.36
N LEU A 166 40.75 7.48 20.83
CA LEU A 166 42.09 7.95 21.10
C LEU A 166 43.07 6.75 21.08
N GLY A 167 44.09 6.84 20.23
CA GLY A 167 45.33 6.11 20.41
C GLY A 167 46.45 7.05 20.87
N VAL A 168 46.79 6.98 22.17
CA VAL A 168 48.16 6.95 22.78
C VAL A 168 49.04 8.24 22.62
N PRO A 169 49.77 8.77 23.65
CA PRO A 169 50.79 8.00 24.36
C PRO A 169 51.10 8.25 25.86
N LEU A 170 51.81 7.26 26.40
CA LEU A 170 52.57 7.23 27.65
C LEU A 170 53.77 8.21 27.61
N THR A 171 53.89 9.05 28.65
CA THR A 171 55.11 9.57 29.35
C THR A 171 54.60 10.61 30.37
N ASN A 172 55.11 10.80 31.59
CA ASN A 172 56.40 10.54 32.23
C ASN A 172 56.30 9.64 33.46
#